data_AF-A0AAU7IJJ8-F1
#
_entry.id   AF-A0AAU7IJJ8-F1
#
_cell.length_a   1.000
_cell.length_b   1.000
_cell.length_c   1.000
_cell.angle_alpha   90.00
_cell.angle_beta   90.00
_cell.angle_gamma   90.00
#
_symmetry.space_group_name_H-M   'P 1'
#
loop_
_entity.id
_entity.type
_entity.pdbx_description
1 polymer ?
#
loop_
_entity_poly.entity_id
_entity_poly.type
_entity_poly.pdbx_seq_one_letter_code
_entity_poly.pdbx_strand_id
1 'polypeptide(L)'
;MFKFQADLSKLLNRYINQQHVFGQNDCNILVAEYIDLVCATEYTDKLKDKYTSIPEGLKICKDLTGFNNVLEACETHLEKSETIETGSVILIKKKHKNRIYYVASIVFNNRALVEHENKYQLINVNDFNFELIFNRRK
;
A
#
# COMPACT_ATOMS: atom_id res chain seq x y z
N MET A 1 -20.97 -1.26 -3.70
CA MET A 1 -20.41 -0.20 -2.82
C MET A 1 -20.21 -0.69 -1.38
N PHE A 2 -21.25 -1.16 -0.68
CA PHE A 2 -21.14 -1.59 0.73
C PHE A 2 -20.20 -2.77 1.00
N LYS A 3 -20.19 -3.79 0.12
CA LYS A 3 -19.29 -4.95 0.28
C LYS A 3 -17.82 -4.55 0.26
N PHE A 4 -17.39 -3.79 -0.75
CA PHE A 4 -16.01 -3.32 -0.86
C PHE A 4 -15.57 -2.51 0.36
N GLN A 5 -16.39 -1.58 0.84
CA GLN A 5 -16.06 -0.80 2.03
C GLN A 5 -15.94 -1.68 3.28
N ALA A 6 -16.81 -2.69 3.44
CA ALA A 6 -16.71 -3.63 4.54
C ALA A 6 -15.44 -4.49 4.46
N ASP A 7 -15.10 -4.99 3.27
CA ASP A 7 -13.91 -5.83 3.07
C ASP A 7 -12.62 -5.01 3.23
N LEU A 8 -12.60 -3.78 2.72
CA LEU A 8 -11.50 -2.83 2.93
C LEU A 8 -11.35 -2.47 4.42
N SER A 9 -12.45 -2.21 5.13
CA SER A 9 -12.41 -1.93 6.57
C SER A 9 -11.82 -3.12 7.35
N LYS A 10 -12.21 -4.35 7.02
CA LYS A 10 -11.62 -5.57 7.61
C LYS A 10 -10.12 -5.66 7.33
N LEU A 11 -9.70 -5.39 6.09
CA LEU A 11 -8.28 -5.35 5.71
C LEU A 11 -7.51 -4.35 6.58
N LEU A 12 -7.93 -3.09 6.62
CA LEU A 12 -7.22 -2.03 7.34
C LEU A 12 -7.22 -2.25 8.86
N ASN A 13 -8.30 -2.81 9.44
CA ASN A 13 -8.35 -3.14 10.86
C ASN A 13 -7.28 -4.15 11.30
N ARG A 14 -6.75 -4.97 10.39
CA ARG A 14 -5.61 -5.86 10.70
C ARG A 14 -4.29 -5.11 10.91
N TYR A 15 -4.18 -3.88 10.39
CA TYR A 15 -2.98 -3.07 10.47
C TYR A 15 -3.05 -2.03 11.57
N ILE A 16 -4.23 -1.43 11.81
CA ILE A 16 -4.40 -0.35 12.78
C ILE A 16 -3.81 -0.75 14.15
N ASN A 17 -2.97 0.13 14.71
CA ASN A 17 -2.23 -0.04 15.96
C ASN A 17 -1.22 -1.19 16.00
N GLN A 18 -1.04 -1.94 14.91
CA GLN A 18 0.00 -2.96 14.83
C GLN A 18 1.37 -2.33 14.67
N GLN A 19 2.36 -2.99 15.27
CA GLN A 19 3.75 -2.66 15.05
C GLN A 19 4.15 -3.03 13.62
N HIS A 20 4.91 -2.17 12.97
CA HIS A 20 5.40 -2.40 11.63
C HIS A 20 6.51 -3.47 11.63
N VAL A 21 6.37 -4.45 10.72
CA VAL A 21 7.25 -5.59 10.52
C VAL A 21 7.39 -5.83 9.01
N PHE A 22 8.63 -5.71 8.52
CA PHE A 22 8.96 -5.95 7.12
C PHE A 22 8.59 -7.37 6.69
N GLY A 23 8.01 -7.49 5.51
CA GLY A 23 7.56 -8.77 4.95
C GLY A 23 6.27 -9.34 5.55
N GLN A 24 5.73 -8.72 6.61
CA GLN A 24 4.50 -9.21 7.25
C GLN A 24 3.34 -8.23 7.12
N ASN A 25 3.57 -6.95 7.43
CA ASN A 25 2.54 -5.92 7.43
C ASN A 25 3.09 -4.55 6.98
N ASP A 26 4.16 -4.53 6.21
CA ASP A 26 4.66 -3.28 5.63
C ASP A 26 3.78 -2.78 4.47
N CYS A 27 4.13 -1.62 3.91
CA CYS A 27 3.36 -1.00 2.83
C CYS A 27 3.27 -1.84 1.54
N ASN A 28 4.26 -2.70 1.25
CA ASN A 28 4.20 -3.59 0.08
C ASN A 28 3.20 -4.71 0.32
N ILE A 29 3.19 -5.30 1.53
CA ILE A 29 2.19 -6.32 1.89
C ILE A 29 0.79 -5.72 1.92
N LEU A 30 0.63 -4.51 2.47
CA LEU A 30 -0.64 -3.79 2.47
C LEU A 30 -1.20 -3.59 1.04
N VAL A 31 -0.36 -3.17 0.11
CA VAL A 31 -0.78 -2.99 -1.29
C VAL A 31 -1.02 -4.33 -1.98
N ALA A 32 -0.21 -5.36 -1.72
CA ALA A 32 -0.45 -6.69 -2.26
C ALA A 32 -1.82 -7.23 -1.84
N GLU A 33 -2.16 -7.15 -0.55
CA GLU A 33 -3.47 -7.58 -0.04
C GLU A 33 -4.62 -6.75 -0.62
N TYR A 34 -4.40 -5.46 -0.84
CA TYR A 34 -5.38 -4.59 -1.48
C TYR A 34 -5.60 -4.93 -2.95
N ILE A 35 -4.53 -5.15 -3.72
CA ILE A 35 -4.63 -5.53 -5.13
C ILE A 35 -5.28 -6.91 -5.24
N ASP A 36 -4.92 -7.88 -4.38
CA ASP A 36 -5.58 -9.19 -4.33
C ASP A 36 -7.09 -9.04 -4.08
N LEU A 37 -7.48 -8.15 -3.16
CA LEU A 37 -8.88 -7.85 -2.86
C LEU A 37 -9.65 -7.27 -4.06
N VAL A 38 -9.04 -6.40 -4.88
CA VAL A 38 -9.75 -5.66 -5.94
C VAL A 38 -9.53 -6.19 -7.35
N CYS A 39 -8.47 -6.97 -7.57
CA CYS A 39 -8.06 -7.50 -8.87
C CYS A 39 -7.95 -9.03 -8.91
N ALA A 40 -8.26 -9.73 -7.81
CA ALA A 40 -8.18 -11.21 -7.71
C ALA A 40 -6.80 -11.77 -8.09
N THR A 41 -5.74 -11.07 -7.68
CA THR A 41 -4.35 -11.53 -7.79
C THR A 41 -3.95 -12.36 -6.58
N GLU A 42 -2.71 -12.86 -6.58
CA GLU A 42 -2.12 -13.66 -5.48
C GLU A 42 -0.77 -13.08 -5.03
N TYR A 43 -0.63 -11.76 -5.00
CA TYR A 43 0.64 -11.11 -4.64
C TYR A 43 1.00 -11.27 -3.17
N THR A 44 -0.01 -11.33 -2.30
CA THR A 44 0.19 -11.51 -0.86
C THR A 44 0.92 -12.82 -0.60
N ASP A 45 0.43 -13.92 -1.17
CA ASP A 45 1.01 -15.25 -0.99
C ASP A 45 2.44 -15.35 -1.54
N LYS A 46 2.74 -14.56 -2.59
CA LYS A 46 4.08 -14.50 -3.17
C LYS A 46 5.05 -13.69 -2.31
N LEU A 47 4.61 -12.60 -1.67
CA LEU A 47 5.50 -11.66 -0.97
C LEU A 47 5.63 -11.90 0.53
N LYS A 48 4.54 -12.33 1.18
CA LYS A 48 4.46 -12.40 2.64
C LYS A 48 5.47 -13.41 3.20
N ASP A 49 6.15 -13.00 4.27
CA ASP A 49 7.20 -13.75 4.96
C ASP A 49 8.44 -14.08 4.09
N LYS A 50 8.63 -13.40 2.94
CA LYS A 50 9.77 -13.66 2.04
C LYS A 50 10.96 -12.72 2.23
N TYR A 51 10.84 -11.69 3.05
CA TYR A 51 11.91 -10.73 3.33
C TYR A 51 11.76 -10.13 4.72
N THR A 52 12.83 -9.55 5.24
CA THR A 52 12.86 -8.93 6.58
C THR A 52 13.43 -7.51 6.58
N SER A 53 13.78 -6.99 5.39
CA SER A 53 14.37 -5.66 5.25
C SER A 53 14.04 -5.01 3.90
N ILE A 54 14.18 -3.68 3.83
CA ILE A 54 13.98 -2.91 2.59
C ILE A 54 14.89 -3.40 1.44
N PRO A 55 16.22 -3.61 1.64
CA PRO A 55 17.08 -4.07 0.55
C PRO A 55 16.72 -5.45 0.01
N GLU A 56 16.31 -6.38 0.88
CA GLU A 56 15.83 -7.71 0.48
C GLU A 56 14.55 -7.60 -0.31
N GLY A 57 13.56 -6.85 0.19
CA GLY A 57 12.28 -6.63 -0.48
C GLY A 57 12.48 -6.08 -1.90
N LEU A 58 13.33 -5.06 -2.06
CA LEU A 58 13.66 -4.49 -3.38
C LEU A 58 14.32 -5.50 -4.34
N LYS A 59 15.06 -6.48 -3.82
CA LYS A 59 15.73 -7.50 -4.63
C LYS A 59 14.75 -8.54 -5.14
N ILE A 60 13.82 -9.00 -4.29
CA ILE A 60 12.94 -10.12 -4.60
C ILE A 60 11.59 -9.70 -5.19
N CYS A 61 11.16 -8.45 -5.01
CA CYS A 61 9.82 -8.00 -5.42
C CYS A 61 9.58 -8.24 -6.93
N LYS A 62 10.56 -7.95 -7.77
CA LYS A 62 10.46 -8.16 -9.22
C LYS A 62 10.29 -9.64 -9.57
N ASP A 63 11.09 -10.51 -8.97
CA ASP A 63 11.07 -11.94 -9.26
C ASP A 63 9.75 -12.58 -8.80
N LEU A 64 9.20 -12.11 -7.68
CA LEU A 64 7.98 -12.66 -7.09
C LEU A 64 6.70 -12.08 -7.68
N THR A 65 6.69 -10.79 -8.05
CA THR A 65 5.47 -10.09 -8.47
C THR A 65 5.47 -9.62 -9.92
N GLY A 66 6.65 -9.55 -10.55
CA GLY A 66 6.85 -8.91 -11.85
C GLY A 66 7.12 -7.41 -11.78
N PHE A 67 7.01 -6.77 -10.60
CA PHE A 67 7.15 -5.32 -10.44
C PHE A 67 8.41 -4.94 -9.67
N ASN A 68 9.09 -3.88 -10.09
CA ASN A 68 10.27 -3.39 -9.38
C ASN A 68 9.90 -2.62 -8.10
N ASN A 69 8.69 -2.10 -8.01
CA ASN A 69 8.24 -1.24 -6.91
C ASN A 69 6.71 -1.11 -6.88
N VAL A 70 6.20 -0.50 -5.80
CA VAL A 70 4.76 -0.32 -5.58
C VAL A 70 4.09 0.62 -6.60
N LEU A 71 4.85 1.56 -7.19
CA LEU A 71 4.32 2.45 -8.22
C LEU A 71 3.94 1.65 -9.47
N GLU A 72 4.82 0.77 -9.96
CA GLU A 72 4.54 -0.09 -11.11
C GLU A 72 3.33 -1.01 -10.87
N ALA A 73 3.19 -1.55 -9.65
CA ALA A 73 2.02 -2.35 -9.28
C ALA A 73 0.73 -1.52 -9.34
N CYS A 74 0.75 -0.27 -8.85
CA CYS A 74 -0.39 0.64 -8.92
C CYS A 74 -0.71 1.04 -10.37
N GLU A 75 0.28 1.39 -11.18
CA GLU A 75 0.08 1.74 -12.60
C GLU A 75 -0.50 0.57 -13.41
N THR A 76 -0.14 -0.66 -13.06
CA THR A 76 -0.62 -1.87 -13.74
C THR A 76 -2.08 -2.16 -13.41
N HIS A 77 -2.47 -2.09 -12.13
CA HIS A 77 -3.76 -2.59 -11.65
C HIS A 77 -4.80 -1.52 -11.35
N LEU A 78 -4.36 -0.31 -11.06
CA LEU A 78 -5.21 0.82 -10.67
C LEU A 78 -5.27 1.86 -11.79
N GLU A 79 -5.98 2.95 -11.54
CA GLU A 79 -6.08 4.10 -12.43
C GLU A 79 -5.57 5.34 -11.70
N LYS A 80 -4.63 6.07 -12.31
CA LYS A 80 -4.13 7.32 -11.75
C LYS A 80 -5.27 8.35 -11.69
N SER A 81 -5.36 9.06 -10.57
CA SER A 81 -6.44 10.02 -10.30
C SER A 81 -5.91 11.34 -9.74
N GLU A 82 -6.77 12.36 -9.79
CA GLU A 82 -6.59 13.64 -9.10
C GLU A 82 -7.51 13.76 -7.87
N THR A 83 -8.46 12.83 -7.70
CA THR A 83 -9.44 12.85 -6.62
C THR A 83 -9.27 11.68 -5.67
N ILE A 84 -9.36 11.98 -4.38
CA ILE A 84 -9.36 10.98 -3.32
C ILE A 84 -10.79 10.44 -3.11
N GLU A 85 -10.88 9.12 -2.98
CA GLU A 85 -12.07 8.40 -2.56
C GLU A 85 -11.70 7.28 -1.57
N THR A 86 -12.72 6.63 -1.00
CA THR A 86 -12.46 5.43 -0.17
C THR A 86 -11.94 4.31 -1.07
N GLY A 87 -10.78 3.76 -0.71
CA GLY A 87 -10.04 2.80 -1.52
C GLY A 87 -8.91 3.42 -2.35
N SER A 88 -8.76 4.75 -2.39
CA SER A 88 -7.60 5.33 -3.05
C SER A 88 -6.30 4.83 -2.44
N VAL A 89 -5.34 4.46 -3.27
CA VAL A 89 -3.95 4.24 -2.89
C VAL A 89 -3.20 5.53 -3.17
N ILE A 90 -2.61 6.11 -2.14
CA ILE A 90 -1.74 7.28 -2.27
C ILE A 90 -0.29 6.86 -2.14
N LEU A 91 0.58 7.46 -2.94
CA LEU A 91 2.00 7.21 -2.89
C LEU A 91 2.72 8.43 -2.31
N ILE A 92 3.42 8.20 -1.19
CA ILE A 92 4.25 9.16 -0.50
C ILE A 92 5.69 8.93 -0.94
N LYS A 93 6.28 9.95 -1.56
CA LYS A 93 7.66 9.93 -2.02
C LYS A 93 8.60 10.04 -0.83
N LYS A 94 9.55 9.12 -0.76
CA LYS A 94 10.62 9.10 0.21
C LYS A 94 11.97 9.11 -0.51
N LYS A 95 12.97 9.63 0.17
CA LYS A 95 14.36 9.64 -0.31
C LYS A 95 15.24 8.92 0.70
N HIS A 96 15.99 7.93 0.22
CA HIS A 96 17.04 7.28 0.99
C HIS A 96 18.36 7.44 0.23
N LYS A 97 19.27 8.25 0.77
CA LYS A 97 20.49 8.70 0.08
C LYS A 97 20.13 9.33 -1.28
N ASN A 98 20.60 8.76 -2.39
CA ASN A 98 20.30 9.25 -3.75
C ASN A 98 19.13 8.51 -4.41
N ARG A 99 18.49 7.56 -3.72
CA ARG A 99 17.37 6.79 -4.27
C ARG A 99 16.05 7.37 -3.82
N ILE A 100 15.16 7.57 -4.78
CA ILE A 100 13.77 7.88 -4.56
C ILE A 100 13.00 6.56 -4.54
N TYR A 101 12.10 6.41 -3.58
CA TYR A 101 11.16 5.30 -3.52
C TYR A 101 9.80 5.81 -3.03
N TYR A 102 8.75 5.02 -3.22
CA TYR A 102 7.41 5.35 -2.76
C TYR A 102 7.01 4.42 -1.62
N VAL A 103 6.34 4.99 -0.63
CA VAL A 103 5.58 4.27 0.38
C VAL A 103 4.11 4.44 0.02
N ALA A 104 3.36 3.34 0.02
CA ALA A 104 1.94 3.37 -0.27
C ALA A 104 1.10 3.40 1.01
N SER A 105 -0.02 4.12 0.95
CA SER A 105 -1.04 4.15 1.99
C SER A 105 -2.42 4.04 1.35
N ILE A 106 -3.36 3.42 2.06
CA ILE A 106 -4.73 3.22 1.57
C ILE A 106 -5.67 4.15 2.32
N VAL A 107 -6.53 4.83 1.57
CA VAL A 107 -7.51 5.78 2.09
C VAL A 107 -8.83 5.11 2.45
N PHE A 108 -9.36 5.43 3.62
CA PHE A 108 -10.68 5.07 4.08
C PHE A 108 -11.32 6.27 4.78
N ASN A 109 -12.48 6.74 4.30
CA ASN A 109 -13.19 7.90 4.86
C ASN A 109 -12.28 9.14 5.06
N ASN A 110 -11.56 9.56 4.00
CA ASN A 110 -10.65 10.71 4.02
C ASN A 110 -9.48 10.60 5.01
N ARG A 111 -9.16 9.38 5.46
CA ARG A 111 -7.99 9.09 6.28
C ARG A 111 -7.14 8.04 5.61
N ALA A 112 -5.83 8.18 5.63
CA ALA A 112 -4.91 7.17 5.12
C ALA A 112 -4.32 6.35 6.27
N LEU A 113 -4.12 5.06 6.03
CA LEU A 113 -3.34 4.20 6.92
C LEU A 113 -1.85 4.46 6.71
N VAL A 114 -1.22 5.16 7.66
CA VAL A 114 0.18 5.59 7.59
C VAL A 114 0.96 4.94 8.72
N GLU A 115 2.19 4.53 8.43
CA GLU A 115 3.15 4.12 9.44
C GLU A 115 3.80 5.36 10.08
N HIS A 116 3.71 5.46 11.40
CA HIS A 116 4.31 6.51 12.20
C HIS A 116 4.87 5.88 13.48
N GLU A 117 6.14 6.14 13.79
CA GLU A 117 6.84 5.62 14.98
C GLU A 117 6.71 4.10 15.14
N ASN A 118 6.91 3.37 14.03
CA ASN A 118 6.84 1.92 13.95
C ASN A 118 5.44 1.33 14.22
N LYS A 119 4.38 2.13 14.07
CA LYS A 119 2.99 1.68 14.21
C LYS A 119 2.09 2.28 13.14
N TYR A 120 1.06 1.53 12.75
CA TYR A 120 0.07 2.01 11.80
C TYR A 120 -1.05 2.82 12.46
N GLN A 121 -1.35 3.98 11.90
CA GLN A 121 -2.37 4.91 12.38
C GLN A 121 -3.18 5.46 11.20
N LEU A 122 -4.44 5.84 11.47
CA LEU A 122 -5.25 6.56 10.50
C LEU A 122 -5.04 8.07 10.65
N ILE A 123 -4.47 8.70 9.63
CA ILE A 123 -4.17 10.13 9.59
C ILE A 123 -5.05 10.79 8.52
N ASN A 124 -5.55 12.00 8.76
CA ASN A 124 -6.31 12.71 7.74
C ASN A 124 -5.40 12.98 6.52
N VAL A 125 -5.92 12.74 5.32
CA VAL A 125 -5.15 12.96 4.08
C VAL A 125 -4.67 14.40 3.91
N ASN A 126 -5.32 15.35 4.58
CA ASN A 126 -4.93 16.76 4.57
C ASN A 126 -3.77 17.10 5.52
N ASP A 127 -3.39 16.18 6.42
CA ASP A 127 -2.38 16.43 7.45
C ASP A 127 -0.96 16.03 7.00
N PHE A 128 -0.80 15.52 5.78
CA PHE A 128 0.50 15.14 5.22
C PHE A 128 0.55 15.26 3.70
N ASN A 129 1.76 15.28 3.14
CA ASN A 129 1.99 15.37 1.70
C ASN A 129 2.12 13.99 1.05
N PHE A 130 1.55 13.84 -0.14
CA PHE A 130 1.69 12.69 -1.02
C PHE A 130 1.75 13.19 -2.48
N GLU A 131 2.29 12.36 -3.38
CA GLU A 131 2.62 12.79 -4.74
C GLU A 131 1.65 12.25 -5.79
N LEU A 132 1.09 11.06 -5.55
CA LEU A 132 0.26 10.37 -6.54
C LEU A 132 -0.96 9.75 -5.85
N ILE A 133 -2.09 9.74 -6.56
CA ILE A 133 -3.33 9.08 -6.18
C ILE A 133 -3.66 8.04 -7.24
N PHE A 134 -4.06 6.85 -6.81
CA PHE A 134 -4.55 5.77 -7.65
C PHE A 134 -5.90 5.28 -7.12
N ASN A 135 -6.90 5.21 -8.00
CA ASN A 135 -8.23 4.71 -7.68
C ASN A 135 -8.45 3.34 -8.31
N ARG A 136 -9.41 2.59 -7.76
CA ARG A 136 -9.82 1.29 -8.33
C ARG A 136 -10.48 1.54 -9.69
N ARG A 137 -10.14 0.71 -10.69
CA ARG A 137 -10.84 0.71 -11.98
C ARG A 137 -12.33 0.39 -11.77
N LYS A 138 -13.20 1.13 -12.45
CA LYS A 138 -14.66 0.98 -12.31
C LYS A 138 -15.18 -0.25 -13.03
#